data_AF-A0A6J7CLG5-F1
#
_entry.id   AF-A0A6J7CLG5-F1
#
_cell.length_a   1.000
_cell.length_b   1.000
_cell.length_c   1.000
_cell.angle_alpha   90.00
_cell.angle_beta   90.00
_cell.angle_gamma   90.00
#
_symmetry.space_group_name_H-M   'P 1'
#
loop_
_entity.id
_entity.type
_entity.pdbx_description
1 polymer ?
#
loop_
_entity_poly.entity_id
_entity_poly.type
_entity_poly.pdbx_seq_one_letter_code
_entity_poly.pdbx_strand_id
1 'polypeptide(L)'
;MSEGIPSLADTAATLVGWAEGTGALAVGVLIPQGDDVSPALVRYDHLEGVISVAEGEEMRTVPALDGLGGTTLGELHLHKFPDFDVDDDEGKIVGAIGGLENLARSLGALAGFFGPEALAAAEFRTADGGAPLEIGSGAAGQYAISRGDIEFEIPDGWPDS
;
A
#
# COMPACT_ATOMS: atom_id res chain seq x y z
N MET A 1 8.00 -23.59 10.63
CA MET A 1 6.71 -23.71 9.92
C MET A 1 6.89 -22.87 8.67
N SER A 2 6.80 -23.42 7.46
CA SER A 2 6.78 -22.54 6.29
C SER A 2 5.43 -21.82 6.36
N GLU A 3 5.45 -20.54 6.71
CA GLU A 3 4.26 -19.71 6.57
C GLU A 3 3.86 -19.76 5.10
N GLY A 4 2.69 -20.36 4.82
CA GLY A 4 2.18 -20.46 3.46
C GLY A 4 1.81 -19.07 2.97
N ILE A 5 1.97 -18.84 1.66
CA ILE A 5 1.51 -17.62 1.00
C ILE A 5 0.03 -17.41 1.35
N PRO A 6 -0.36 -16.22 1.85
CA PRO A 6 -1.76 -15.90 2.13
C PRO A 6 -2.69 -16.21 0.97
N SER A 7 -3.92 -16.65 1.27
CA SER A 7 -4.91 -16.86 0.22
C SER A 7 -5.29 -15.53 -0.44
N LEU A 8 -5.70 -15.53 -1.71
CA LEU A 8 -6.19 -14.31 -2.38
C LEU A 8 -7.33 -13.66 -1.59
N ALA A 9 -8.17 -14.47 -0.95
CA ALA A 9 -9.27 -13.98 -0.14
C ALA A 9 -8.79 -13.21 1.10
N ASP A 10 -7.79 -13.73 1.82
CA ASP A 10 -7.23 -13.07 3.00
C ASP A 10 -6.40 -11.84 2.62
N THR A 11 -5.67 -11.91 1.49
CA THR A 11 -4.99 -10.76 0.90
C THR A 11 -5.98 -9.65 0.58
N ALA A 12 -7.06 -9.96 -0.14
CA ALA A 12 -8.09 -9.00 -0.49
C ALA A 12 -8.75 -8.39 0.76
N ALA A 13 -9.14 -9.21 1.74
CA ALA A 13 -9.72 -8.73 2.99
C ALA A 13 -8.77 -7.78 3.74
N THR A 14 -7.48 -8.10 3.74
CA THR A 14 -6.44 -7.27 4.37
C THR A 14 -6.26 -5.94 3.64
N LEU A 15 -6.19 -5.94 2.30
CA LEU A 15 -6.05 -4.72 1.51
C LEU A 15 -7.28 -3.80 1.63
N VAL A 16 -8.48 -4.36 1.58
CA VAL A 16 -9.73 -3.61 1.78
C VAL A 16 -9.75 -2.98 3.18
N GLY A 17 -9.51 -3.78 4.22
CA GLY A 17 -9.48 -3.28 5.60
C GLY A 17 -8.42 -2.20 5.81
N TRP A 18 -7.24 -2.35 5.20
CA TRP A 18 -6.18 -1.34 5.26
C TRP A 18 -6.63 -0.04 4.58
N ALA A 19 -7.13 -0.11 3.35
CA ALA A 19 -7.54 1.06 2.59
C ALA A 19 -8.71 1.81 3.25
N GLU A 20 -9.70 1.09 3.78
CA GLU A 20 -10.80 1.70 4.53
C GLU A 20 -10.32 2.36 5.83
N GLY A 21 -9.39 1.72 6.55
CA GLY A 21 -8.83 2.22 7.81
C GLY A 21 -7.92 3.44 7.66
N THR A 22 -7.25 3.59 6.51
CA THR A 22 -6.36 4.73 6.22
C THR A 22 -6.98 5.79 5.32
N GLY A 23 -8.07 5.46 4.61
CA GLY A 23 -8.70 6.32 3.62
C GLY A 23 -7.97 6.36 2.27
N ALA A 24 -7.14 5.35 1.96
CA ALA A 24 -6.44 5.27 0.68
C ALA A 24 -7.40 5.09 -0.51
N LEU A 25 -7.01 5.64 -1.65
CA LEU A 25 -7.67 5.48 -2.95
C LEU A 25 -7.40 4.09 -3.55
N ALA A 26 -6.18 3.60 -3.35
CA ALA A 26 -5.75 2.28 -3.76
C ALA A 26 -4.63 1.80 -2.85
N VAL A 27 -4.49 0.48 -2.74
CA VAL A 27 -3.36 -0.16 -2.07
C VAL A 27 -3.03 -1.45 -2.78
N GLY A 28 -1.74 -1.72 -2.96
CA GLY A 28 -1.27 -2.95 -3.57
C GLY A 28 -0.07 -3.53 -2.84
N VAL A 29 0.11 -4.84 -3.00
CA VAL A 29 1.25 -5.59 -2.50
C VAL A 29 1.87 -6.41 -3.62
N LEU A 30 3.19 -6.33 -3.72
CA LEU A 30 4.01 -7.18 -4.56
C LEU A 30 4.54 -8.33 -3.69
N ILE A 31 4.10 -9.55 -3.99
CA ILE A 31 4.36 -10.76 -3.20
C ILE A 31 5.34 -11.66 -3.97
N PRO A 32 6.59 -11.80 -3.49
CA PRO A 32 7.55 -12.75 -4.05
C PRO A 32 7.01 -14.19 -3.99
N GLN A 33 7.20 -14.97 -5.06
CA GLN A 33 6.71 -16.34 -5.17
C GLN A 33 7.84 -17.39 -5.11
N GLY A 34 9.04 -16.95 -4.75
CA GLY A 34 10.28 -17.74 -4.77
C GLY A 34 11.10 -17.56 -6.05
N ASP A 35 12.26 -18.20 -6.07
CA ASP A 35 13.21 -18.12 -7.18
C ASP A 35 12.56 -18.59 -8.50
N ASP A 36 12.84 -17.87 -9.59
CA ASP A 36 12.35 -18.15 -10.94
C ASP A 36 10.82 -18.08 -11.15
N VAL A 37 10.05 -17.63 -10.16
CA VAL A 37 8.61 -17.35 -10.30
C VAL A 37 8.37 -15.85 -10.30
N SER A 38 7.61 -15.35 -11.28
CA SER A 38 7.25 -13.93 -11.32
C SER A 38 6.48 -13.53 -10.06
N PRO A 39 6.80 -12.39 -9.43
CA PRO A 39 6.03 -11.89 -8.29
C PRO A 39 4.57 -11.68 -8.65
N ALA A 40 3.69 -11.89 -7.68
CA ALA A 40 2.27 -11.57 -7.81
C ALA A 40 2.01 -10.15 -7.30
N LEU A 41 1.38 -9.30 -8.10
CA LEU A 41 0.86 -8.00 -7.66
C LEU A 41 -0.63 -8.17 -7.36
N VAL A 42 -1.03 -7.92 -6.12
CA VAL A 42 -2.44 -7.84 -5.72
C VAL A 42 -2.75 -6.40 -5.33
N ARG A 43 -3.73 -5.78 -6.00
CA ARG A 43 -4.10 -4.39 -5.78
C ARG A 43 -5.59 -4.23 -5.58
N TYR A 44 -5.97 -3.51 -4.53
CA TYR A 44 -7.32 -3.02 -4.30
C TYR A 44 -7.46 -1.59 -4.81
N ASP A 45 -8.51 -1.35 -5.59
CA ASP A 45 -8.96 -0.03 -6.01
C ASP A 45 -10.25 0.32 -5.27
N HIS A 46 -10.21 1.38 -4.46
CA HIS A 46 -11.36 1.78 -3.63
C HIS A 46 -12.48 2.44 -4.45
N LEU A 47 -12.15 3.14 -5.53
CA LEU A 47 -13.14 3.83 -6.36
C LEU A 47 -13.95 2.83 -7.19
N GLU A 48 -13.26 1.86 -7.78
CA GLU A 48 -13.88 0.82 -8.60
C GLU A 48 -14.41 -0.35 -7.76
N GLY A 49 -13.94 -0.50 -6.52
CA GLY A 49 -14.37 -1.58 -5.62
C GLY A 49 -13.90 -2.97 -6.08
N VAL A 50 -12.71 -3.05 -6.66
CA VAL A 50 -12.18 -4.27 -7.29
C VAL A 50 -10.79 -4.64 -6.76
N ILE A 51 -10.50 -5.94 -6.80
CA ILE A 51 -9.16 -6.50 -6.62
C ILE A 51 -8.63 -6.91 -7.98
N SER A 52 -7.48 -6.38 -8.36
CA SER A 52 -6.72 -6.82 -9.52
C SER A 52 -5.53 -7.67 -9.07
N VAL A 53 -5.31 -8.78 -9.78
CA VAL A 53 -4.20 -9.71 -9.56
C VAL A 53 -3.43 -9.81 -10.85
N ALA A 54 -2.14 -9.48 -10.81
CA ALA A 54 -1.22 -9.66 -11.93
C ALA A 54 -0.11 -10.65 -11.55
N GLU A 55 0.09 -11.66 -12.39
CA GLU A 55 1.08 -12.73 -12.23
C GLU A 55 1.80 -12.90 -13.57
N GLY A 56 3.03 -12.37 -13.69
CA GLY A 56 3.73 -12.32 -14.97
C GLY A 56 2.99 -11.44 -15.99
N GLU A 57 2.57 -12.02 -17.13
CA GLU A 57 1.81 -11.34 -18.17
C GLU A 57 0.28 -11.45 -17.99
N GLU A 58 -0.18 -12.29 -17.06
CA GLU A 58 -1.60 -12.49 -16.82
C GLU A 58 -2.13 -11.47 -15.81
N MET A 59 -3.29 -10.89 -16.13
CA MET A 59 -4.02 -9.99 -15.23
C MET A 59 -5.48 -10.40 -15.17
N ARG A 60 -6.03 -10.44 -13.95
CA ARG A 60 -7.45 -10.67 -13.69
C ARG A 60 -7.97 -9.69 -12.66
N THR A 61 -9.26 -9.41 -12.73
CA THR A 61 -9.95 -8.52 -11.80
C THR A 61 -11.17 -9.23 -11.24
N VAL A 62 -11.41 -9.08 -9.94
CA VAL A 62 -12.57 -9.61 -9.23
C VAL A 62 -13.19 -8.53 -8.35
N PRO A 63 -14.52 -8.54 -8.11
CA PRO A 63 -15.15 -7.63 -7.15
C PRO A 63 -14.55 -7.82 -5.74
N ALA A 64 -14.31 -6.72 -5.01
CA ALA A 64 -13.71 -6.77 -3.68
C ALA A 64 -14.68 -7.22 -2.57
N LEU A 65 -15.96 -6.87 -2.71
CA LEU A 65 -16.99 -7.09 -1.67
C LEU A 65 -17.84 -8.36 -1.89
N ASP A 66 -17.82 -8.94 -3.08
CA ASP A 66 -18.58 -10.15 -3.39
C ASP A 66 -17.69 -11.41 -3.33
N GLY A 67 -17.78 -12.12 -2.19
CA GLY A 67 -17.66 -13.59 -2.21
C GLY A 67 -16.28 -14.21 -2.01
N LEU A 68 -15.23 -13.45 -1.65
CA LEU A 68 -13.94 -14.07 -1.32
C LEU A 68 -13.94 -14.73 0.08
N GLY A 69 -14.70 -14.20 1.03
CA GLY A 69 -14.89 -14.81 2.36
C GLY A 69 -13.61 -14.91 3.21
N GLY A 70 -12.60 -14.09 2.93
CA GLY A 70 -11.32 -14.08 3.63
C GLY A 70 -11.36 -13.37 4.98
N THR A 71 -10.29 -13.54 5.75
CA THR A 71 -10.04 -12.87 7.02
C THR A 71 -8.77 -12.02 6.92
N THR A 72 -8.74 -10.87 7.59
CA THR A 72 -7.54 -10.04 7.65
C THR A 72 -6.38 -10.81 8.29
N LEU A 73 -5.17 -10.69 7.74
CA LEU A 73 -3.99 -11.46 8.16
C LEU A 73 -3.43 -11.08 9.53
N GLY A 74 -3.87 -9.96 10.10
CA GLY A 74 -3.46 -9.52 11.43
C GLY A 74 -4.09 -8.18 11.79
N GLU A 75 -3.75 -7.70 12.99
CA GLU A 75 -4.12 -6.37 13.44
C GLU A 75 -3.07 -5.35 12.98
N LEU A 76 -3.55 -4.21 12.49
CA LEU A 76 -2.72 -3.08 12.09
C LEU A 76 -3.18 -1.84 12.84
N HIS A 77 -2.23 -0.98 13.19
CA HIS A 77 -2.56 0.34 13.72
C HIS A 77 -2.87 1.27 12.54
N LEU A 78 -4.15 1.47 12.27
CA LEU A 78 -4.64 2.26 11.14
C LEU A 78 -5.20 3.59 11.63
N HIS A 79 -4.88 4.65 10.88
CA HIS A 79 -5.44 5.97 11.10
C HIS A 79 -5.72 6.65 9.77
N LYS A 80 -6.86 7.32 9.68
CA LYS A 80 -7.23 8.15 8.54
C LYS A 80 -6.82 9.58 8.80
N PHE A 81 -5.99 10.13 7.91
CA PHE A 81 -5.57 11.52 7.95
C PHE A 81 -6.38 12.38 6.97
N PRO A 82 -6.45 13.71 7.18
CA PRO A 82 -6.89 14.63 6.15
C PRO A 82 -6.01 14.55 4.89
N ASP A 83 -6.53 15.03 3.76
CA ASP A 83 -5.78 15.09 2.50
C ASP A 83 -4.50 15.93 2.67
N PHE A 84 -3.43 15.50 2.00
CA PHE A 84 -2.13 16.19 2.05
C PHE A 84 -2.10 17.35 1.07
N ASP A 85 -1.48 18.46 1.48
CA ASP A 85 -1.14 19.56 0.59
C ASP A 85 0.27 19.32 0.04
N VAL A 86 0.44 19.42 -1.28
CA VAL A 86 1.69 19.06 -1.96
C VAL A 86 2.09 20.19 -2.90
N ASP A 87 3.28 20.73 -2.65
CA ASP A 87 3.93 21.73 -3.47
C ASP A 87 5.03 21.05 -4.29
N ASP A 88 4.71 20.77 -5.54
CA ASP A 88 5.58 20.08 -6.50
C ASP A 88 6.81 20.93 -6.88
N ASP A 89 6.68 22.26 -6.89
CA ASP A 89 7.75 23.19 -7.26
C ASP A 89 8.81 23.28 -6.14
N GLU A 90 8.36 23.26 -4.89
CA GLU A 90 9.24 23.28 -3.72
C GLU A 90 9.65 21.88 -3.22
N GLY A 91 9.05 20.82 -3.77
CA GLY A 91 9.27 19.44 -3.33
C GLY A 91 8.81 19.20 -1.89
N LYS A 92 7.67 19.78 -1.50
CA LYS A 92 7.18 19.76 -0.11
C LYS A 92 5.83 19.08 0.01
N ILE A 93 5.68 18.31 1.08
CA ILE A 93 4.41 17.71 1.50
C ILE A 93 4.05 18.28 2.87
N VAL A 94 2.85 18.81 2.99
CA VAL A 94 2.29 19.37 4.22
C VAL A 94 1.07 18.55 4.63
N GLY A 95 1.06 18.11 5.88
CA GLY A 95 -0.04 17.31 6.42
C GLY A 95 -0.08 17.34 7.94
N ALA A 96 -0.88 16.44 8.51
CA ALA A 96 -0.88 16.22 9.96
C ALA A 96 0.51 15.78 10.44
N ILE A 97 0.95 16.30 11.59
CA ILE A 97 2.23 15.91 12.21
C ILE A 97 2.26 14.40 12.42
N GLY A 98 3.29 13.74 11.89
CA GLY A 98 3.45 12.29 11.98
C GLY A 98 2.55 11.50 11.01
N GLY A 99 1.79 12.17 10.14
CA GLY A 99 0.82 11.53 9.27
C GLY A 99 1.45 10.64 8.22
N LEU A 100 2.46 11.15 7.50
CA LEU A 100 3.19 10.35 6.51
C LEU A 100 3.94 9.20 7.17
N GLU A 101 4.58 9.48 8.31
CA GLU A 101 5.32 8.49 9.10
C GLU A 101 4.41 7.36 9.58
N ASN A 102 3.20 7.68 10.05
CA ASN A 102 2.23 6.69 10.49
C ASN A 102 1.77 5.81 9.32
N LEU A 103 1.41 6.42 8.19
CA LEU A 103 0.99 5.70 6.99
C LEU A 103 2.10 4.77 6.48
N ALA A 104 3.33 5.26 6.37
CA ALA A 104 4.47 4.47 5.91
C ALA A 104 4.79 3.29 6.84
N ARG A 105 4.76 3.49 8.17
CA ARG A 105 4.91 2.37 9.12
C ARG A 105 3.80 1.34 8.97
N SER A 106 2.55 1.79 8.83
CA SER A 106 1.41 0.88 8.64
C SER A 106 1.52 0.11 7.31
N LEU A 107 2.12 0.71 6.29
CA LEU A 107 2.36 0.10 4.98
C LEU A 107 3.51 -0.91 5.02
N GLY A 108 4.59 -0.60 5.75
CA GLY A 108 5.67 -1.55 6.00
C GLY A 108 5.19 -2.76 6.82
N ALA A 109 4.34 -2.53 7.83
CA ALA A 109 3.69 -3.61 8.58
C ALA A 109 2.76 -4.45 7.71
N LEU A 110 2.01 -3.82 6.79
CA LEU A 110 1.19 -4.52 5.80
C LEU A 110 2.07 -5.42 4.91
N ALA A 111 3.16 -4.90 4.36
CA ALA A 111 4.12 -5.68 3.56
C ALA A 111 4.66 -6.88 4.36
N GLY A 112 4.93 -6.69 5.66
CA GLY A 112 5.40 -7.73 6.56
C GLY A 112 4.50 -8.98 6.65
N PHE A 113 3.18 -8.84 6.43
CA PHE A 113 2.28 -10.01 6.38
C PHE A 113 2.52 -10.92 5.17
N PHE A 114 3.21 -10.43 4.14
CA PHE A 114 3.48 -11.16 2.89
C PHE A 114 4.94 -11.61 2.77
N GLY A 115 5.76 -11.38 3.81
CA GLY A 115 7.14 -11.80 3.89
C GLY A 115 8.17 -10.67 3.82
N PRO A 116 9.45 -10.96 4.09
CA PRO A 116 10.50 -9.95 4.24
C PRO A 116 10.88 -9.22 2.95
N GLU A 117 10.59 -9.83 1.80
CA GLU A 117 10.90 -9.28 0.47
C GLU A 117 9.68 -8.63 -0.19
N ALA A 118 8.53 -8.62 0.48
CA ALA A 118 7.32 -8.00 -0.04
C ALA A 118 7.42 -6.48 -0.01
N LEU A 119 6.79 -5.86 -1.00
CA LEU A 119 6.63 -4.41 -1.11
C LEU A 119 5.14 -4.08 -1.11
N ALA A 120 4.78 -2.96 -0.50
CA ALA A 120 3.43 -2.42 -0.51
C ALA A 120 3.47 -0.97 -1.01
N ALA A 121 2.42 -0.55 -1.72
CA ALA A 121 2.25 0.81 -2.19
C ALA A 121 0.80 1.25 -2.01
N ALA A 122 0.57 2.51 -1.68
CA ALA A 122 -0.77 3.07 -1.51
C ALA A 122 -0.86 4.49 -2.05
N GLU A 123 -2.06 4.86 -2.49
CA GLU A 123 -2.36 6.16 -3.10
C GLU A 123 -3.34 6.94 -2.23
N PHE A 124 -3.08 8.24 -2.04
CA PHE A 124 -3.87 9.13 -1.19
C PHE A 124 -4.28 10.39 -1.95
N ARG A 125 -5.45 10.93 -1.61
CA ARG A 125 -5.90 12.21 -2.17
C ARG A 125 -4.99 13.35 -1.73
N THR A 126 -4.81 14.29 -2.64
CA THR A 126 -4.16 15.58 -2.41
C THR A 126 -5.22 16.68 -2.34
N ALA A 127 -4.98 17.69 -1.50
CA ALA A 127 -5.96 18.74 -1.19
C ALA A 127 -6.31 19.62 -2.40
N ASP A 128 -5.40 19.73 -3.36
CA ASP A 128 -5.59 20.46 -4.62
C ASP A 128 -6.37 19.65 -5.69
N GLY A 129 -6.67 18.37 -5.42
CA GLY A 129 -7.34 17.47 -6.34
C GLY A 129 -6.50 17.04 -7.53
N GLY A 130 -5.17 17.22 -7.47
CA GLY A 130 -4.23 16.81 -8.51
C GLY A 130 -3.94 15.30 -8.50
N ALA A 131 -2.73 14.93 -8.95
CA ALA A 131 -2.29 13.54 -8.87
C ALA A 131 -2.28 13.05 -7.42
N PRO A 132 -2.64 11.78 -7.15
CA PRO A 132 -2.53 11.19 -5.82
C PRO A 132 -1.09 11.24 -5.30
N LEU A 133 -0.96 11.36 -3.98
CA LEU A 133 0.30 11.12 -3.28
C LEU A 133 0.47 9.61 -3.11
N GLU A 134 1.58 9.07 -3.59
CA GLU A 134 1.91 7.66 -3.49
C GLU A 134 2.93 7.45 -2.39
N ILE A 135 2.70 6.43 -1.55
CA ILE A 135 3.63 5.98 -0.52
C ILE A 135 3.94 4.52 -0.80
N GLY A 136 5.22 4.19 -0.93
CA GLY A 136 5.74 2.83 -1.04
C GLY A 136 6.50 2.43 0.22
N SER A 137 6.39 1.18 0.63
CA SER A 137 7.18 0.61 1.73
C SER A 137 7.49 -0.86 1.52
N GLY A 138 8.73 -1.26 1.80
CA GLY A 138 9.11 -2.66 1.93
C GLY A 138 9.00 -3.15 3.37
N ALA A 139 8.83 -4.47 3.57
CA ALA A 139 8.76 -5.07 4.90
C ALA A 139 10.02 -4.82 5.75
N ALA A 140 11.16 -4.53 5.12
CA ALA A 140 12.43 -4.23 5.78
C ALA A 140 12.69 -2.73 6.00
N GLY A 141 11.70 -1.87 5.79
CA GLY A 141 11.81 -0.43 6.07
C GLY A 141 12.48 0.38 4.96
N GLN A 142 12.39 -0.07 3.70
CA GLN A 142 12.61 0.79 2.54
C GLN A 142 11.35 1.62 2.31
N TYR A 143 11.50 2.88 1.90
CA TYR A 143 10.39 3.77 1.65
C TYR A 143 10.58 4.52 0.34
N ALA A 144 9.47 4.86 -0.30
CA ALA A 144 9.41 5.75 -1.45
C ALA A 144 8.18 6.65 -1.31
N ILE A 145 8.30 7.91 -1.74
CA ILE A 145 7.18 8.85 -1.79
C ILE A 145 7.21 9.53 -3.15
N SER A 146 6.09 9.50 -3.86
CA SER A 146 5.98 10.08 -5.19
C SER A 146 4.62 10.74 -5.42
N ARG A 147 4.54 11.59 -6.44
CA ARG A 147 3.30 12.16 -6.95
C ARG A 147 3.45 12.38 -8.45
N GLY A 148 2.68 11.63 -9.25
CA GLY A 148 2.84 11.63 -10.69
C GLY A 148 4.28 11.25 -11.08
N ASP A 149 4.97 12.12 -11.80
CA ASP A 149 6.36 11.89 -12.25
C ASP A 149 7.42 12.39 -11.25
N ILE A 150 7.01 12.89 -10.07
CA ILE A 150 7.89 13.48 -9.07
C ILE A 150 8.14 12.48 -7.95
N GLU A 151 9.42 12.25 -7.64
CA GLU A 151 9.87 11.46 -6.48
C GLU A 151 10.45 12.41 -5.42
N PHE A 152 10.07 12.20 -4.16
CA PHE A 152 10.51 13.03 -3.03
C PHE A 152 11.68 12.37 -2.31
N GLU A 153 12.69 13.17 -1.94
CA GLU A 153 13.83 12.69 -1.16
C GLU A 153 13.40 12.34 0.28
N ILE A 154 13.77 11.15 0.73
CA ILE A 154 13.45 10.67 2.08
C ILE A 154 14.70 10.84 2.96
N PRO A 155 14.60 11.56 4.10
CA PRO A 155 15.73 11.71 5.02
C PRO A 155 16.19 10.39 5.63
N ASP A 156 17.49 10.29 5.93
CA ASP A 156 18.06 9.15 6.65
C ASP A 156 17.34 8.93 8.00
N GLY A 157 16.99 7.67 8.28
CA GLY A 157 16.34 7.26 9.53
C GLY A 157 14.84 7.53 9.59
N TRP A 158 14.25 8.18 8.58
CA TRP A 158 12.79 8.28 8.46
C TRP A 158 12.15 6.87 8.28
N PRO A 159 10.97 6.59 8.86
CA PRO A 159 10.09 7.47 9.64
C PRO A 159 10.41 7.52 11.14
N ASP A 160 11.45 6.84 11.61
CA ASP A 160 11.76 6.59 13.03
C ASP A 160 12.78 7.55 13.65
N SER A 161 13.11 8.64 12.93
CA SER A 161 14.03 9.68 13.37
C SER A 161 13.48 10.61 14.45
#